data_AF-A0A935DIP0-F1
#
_entry.id   AF-A0A935DIP0-F1
#
_cell.length_a   1.000
_cell.length_b   1.000
_cell.length_c   1.000
_cell.angle_alpha   90.00
_cell.angle_beta   90.00
_cell.angle_gamma   90.00
#
_symmetry.space_group_name_H-M   'P 1'
#
loop_
_entity.id
_entity.type
_entity.pdbx_description
1 polymer ?
#
loop_
_entity_poly.entity_id
_entity_poly.type
_entity_poly.pdbx_seq_one_letter_code
_entity_poly.pdbx_strand_id
1 'polypeptide(L)'
;MDGLVLGLKDDVMTLLGMRPTLQVTLLCDGAVEMWNLLGEALTEAALERAITRLVDLWHFLEKMGKAARRRFEAPQATAWLTRWRLRLLNKSGAWRELQAEVTAWGLEEPREQKDRPVHDALTFLANQGGAGRLEYAIARAKPTDRGQRPRRGDLQESLQCTFQALGRTLEGRQW
;
A
#
# COMPACT_ATOMS: atom_id res chain seq x y z
N MET A 1 -6.81 21.54 9.15
CA MET A 1 -6.12 20.50 8.35
C MET A 1 -5.57 21.09 7.05
N ASP A 2 -6.26 22.04 6.45
CA ASP A 2 -5.92 22.65 5.15
C ASP A 2 -4.49 23.20 5.06
N GLY A 3 -3.98 23.86 6.10
CA GLY A 3 -2.60 24.38 6.11
C GLY A 3 -1.52 23.29 6.08
N LEU A 4 -1.79 22.09 6.59
CA LEU A 4 -0.83 20.98 6.59
C LEU A 4 -0.77 20.33 5.20
N VAL A 5 -1.91 20.17 4.54
CA VAL A 5 -1.99 19.62 3.19
C VAL A 5 -1.38 20.59 2.18
N LEU A 6 -1.60 21.89 2.36
CA LEU A 6 -1.01 22.92 1.52
C LEU A 6 0.51 23.00 1.68
N GLY A 7 1.01 22.99 2.93
CA GLY A 7 2.46 22.95 3.19
C GLY A 7 3.13 21.71 2.58
N LEU A 8 2.50 20.54 2.70
CA LEU A 8 2.99 19.31 2.07
C LEU A 8 3.07 19.43 0.55
N LYS A 9 2.08 20.08 -0.09
CA LYS A 9 2.10 20.33 -1.53
C LYS A 9 3.27 21.22 -1.92
N ASP A 10 3.50 22.31 -1.19
CA ASP A 10 4.61 23.24 -1.47
C ASP A 10 5.97 22.55 -1.30
N ASP A 11 6.11 21.69 -0.30
CA ASP A 11 7.31 20.87 -0.10
C ASP A 11 7.54 19.90 -1.28
N VAL A 12 6.48 19.22 -1.74
CA VAL A 12 6.56 18.31 -2.90
C VAL A 12 6.95 19.08 -4.16
N MET A 13 6.35 20.24 -4.40
CA MET A 13 6.68 21.09 -5.55
C MET A 13 8.12 21.60 -5.49
N THR A 14 8.60 21.97 -4.31
CA THR A 14 9.99 22.38 -4.10
C THR A 14 10.95 21.24 -4.46
N LEU A 15 10.69 20.02 -3.98
CA LEU A 15 11.49 18.85 -4.31
C LEU A 15 11.47 18.51 -5.80
N LEU A 16 10.33 18.64 -6.46
CA LEU A 16 10.19 18.44 -7.91
C LEU A 16 10.96 19.49 -8.71
N GLY A 17 10.96 20.75 -8.26
CA GLY A 17 11.77 21.82 -8.86
C GLY A 17 13.28 21.53 -8.76
N MET A 18 13.72 20.96 -7.63
CA MET A 18 15.12 20.56 -7.44
C MET A 18 15.50 19.30 -8.25
N ARG A 19 14.56 18.37 -8.44
CA ARG A 19 14.78 17.10 -9.13
C ARG A 19 13.57 16.72 -9.99
N PRO A 20 13.52 17.20 -11.26
CA PRO A 20 12.37 16.98 -12.14
C PRO A 20 12.10 15.50 -12.48
N THR A 21 13.11 14.64 -12.32
CA THR A 21 13.03 13.19 -12.56
C THR A 21 12.34 12.42 -11.42
N LEU A 22 12.12 13.05 -10.26
CA LEU A 22 11.45 12.40 -9.13
C LEU A 22 10.02 11.98 -9.50
N GLN A 23 9.63 10.83 -8.97
CA GLN A 23 8.29 10.28 -9.09
C GLN A 23 7.53 10.51 -7.81
N VAL A 24 6.23 10.80 -7.94
CA VAL A 24 5.34 11.00 -6.81
C VAL A 24 4.50 9.75 -6.57
N THR A 25 4.55 9.25 -5.35
CA THR A 25 3.69 8.15 -4.89
C THR A 25 2.97 8.56 -3.61
N LEU A 26 1.64 8.49 -3.63
CA LEU A 26 0.81 8.65 -2.45
C LEU A 26 0.59 7.28 -1.79
N LEU A 27 0.89 7.19 -0.50
CA LEU A 27 0.65 6.01 0.32
C LEU A 27 -0.33 6.36 1.43
N CYS A 28 -1.44 5.62 1.49
CA CYS A 28 -2.43 5.79 2.54
C CYS A 28 -2.90 4.43 3.05
N ASP A 29 -3.40 4.39 4.27
CA ASP A 29 -3.96 3.18 4.90
C ASP A 29 -5.17 2.57 4.15
N GLY A 30 -5.83 3.34 3.28
CA GLY A 30 -7.04 2.92 2.59
C GLY A 30 -8.29 3.68 3.02
N ALA A 31 -8.20 4.55 4.04
CA ALA A 31 -9.29 5.38 4.53
C ALA A 31 -9.74 6.37 3.45
N VAL A 32 -11.07 6.43 3.23
CA VAL A 32 -11.67 7.24 2.15
C VAL A 32 -11.39 8.73 2.38
N GLU A 33 -11.46 9.16 3.64
CA GLU A 33 -11.23 10.55 4.05
C GLU A 33 -9.81 11.00 3.69
N MET A 34 -8.80 10.16 3.94
CA MET A 34 -7.41 10.49 3.63
C MET A 34 -7.15 10.52 2.11
N TRP A 35 -7.78 9.59 1.38
CA TRP A 35 -7.71 9.59 -0.09
C TRP A 35 -8.35 10.83 -0.71
N ASN A 36 -9.47 11.30 -0.14
CA ASN A 36 -10.14 12.51 -0.62
C ASN A 36 -9.31 13.75 -0.32
N LEU A 37 -8.85 13.92 0.92
CA LEU A 37 -8.05 15.07 1.33
C LEU A 37 -6.75 15.22 0.53
N LEU A 38 -6.00 14.13 0.38
CA LEU A 38 -4.77 14.15 -0.43
C LEU A 38 -5.07 14.22 -1.92
N GLY A 39 -6.16 13.60 -2.38
CA GLY A 39 -6.59 13.61 -3.78
C GLY A 39 -7.01 15.00 -4.27
N GLU A 40 -7.59 15.82 -3.40
CA GLU A 40 -8.00 17.19 -3.70
C GLU A 40 -6.80 18.14 -3.85
N ALA A 41 -5.80 18.00 -2.99
CA ALA A 41 -4.64 18.90 -3.00
C ALA A 41 -3.49 18.45 -3.91
N LEU A 42 -3.21 17.14 -3.95
CA LEU A 42 -2.13 16.52 -4.73
C LEU A 42 -2.73 15.88 -5.99
N THR A 43 -3.14 16.73 -6.93
CA THR A 43 -3.63 16.32 -8.25
C THR A 43 -2.48 16.24 -9.25
N GLU A 44 -2.64 15.41 -10.27
CA GLU A 44 -1.64 15.31 -11.35
C GLU A 44 -1.51 16.62 -12.13
N ALA A 45 -2.60 17.38 -12.24
CA ALA A 45 -2.60 18.72 -12.81
C ALA A 45 -1.81 19.70 -11.94
N ALA A 46 -2.00 19.66 -10.61
CA ALA A 46 -1.30 20.56 -9.70
C ALA A 46 0.21 20.27 -9.59
N LEU A 47 0.62 19.01 -9.81
CA LEU A 47 2.03 18.60 -9.78
C LEU A 47 2.64 18.49 -11.18
N GLU A 48 1.86 18.69 -12.24
CA GLU A 48 2.23 18.47 -13.66
C GLU A 48 2.87 17.08 -13.92
N ARG A 49 2.47 16.07 -13.12
CA ARG A 49 3.11 14.75 -13.07
C ARG A 49 2.09 13.65 -12.78
N ALA A 50 2.33 12.47 -13.34
CA ALA A 50 1.57 11.27 -12.98
C ALA A 50 1.83 10.88 -11.51
N ILE A 51 0.77 10.55 -10.77
CA ILE A 51 0.83 10.19 -9.36
C ILE A 51 0.49 8.71 -9.20
N THR A 52 1.41 7.95 -8.63
CA THR A 52 1.12 6.56 -8.25
C THR A 52 0.39 6.55 -6.91
N ARG A 53 -0.71 5.83 -6.78
CA ARG A 53 -1.46 5.72 -5.53
C ARG A 53 -1.40 4.28 -5.04
N LEU A 54 -0.94 4.06 -3.82
CA LEU A 54 -0.82 2.74 -3.22
C LEU A 54 -1.42 2.72 -1.83
N VAL A 55 -1.95 1.57 -1.42
CA VAL A 55 -2.28 1.35 -0.02
C VAL A 55 -1.01 1.04 0.76
N ASP A 56 -0.95 1.44 2.03
CA ASP A 56 0.09 1.01 2.95
C ASP A 56 0.10 -0.53 3.05
N LEU A 57 1.27 -1.11 2.79
CA LEU A 57 1.47 -2.55 2.86
C LEU A 57 1.18 -3.10 4.27
N TRP A 58 1.48 -2.34 5.33
CA TRP A 58 1.12 -2.70 6.68
C TRP A 58 -0.39 -2.90 6.83
N HIS A 59 -1.18 -1.97 6.29
CA HIS A 59 -2.64 -2.01 6.37
C HIS A 59 -3.23 -3.17 5.56
N PHE A 60 -2.62 -3.47 4.40
CA PHE A 60 -2.90 -4.71 3.66
C PHE A 60 -2.64 -5.95 4.52
N LEU A 61 -1.45 -6.05 5.14
CA LEU A 61 -1.05 -7.23 5.93
C LEU A 61 -1.94 -7.42 7.16
N GLU A 62 -2.37 -6.35 7.81
CA GLU A 62 -3.28 -6.43 8.96
C GLU A 62 -4.62 -7.06 8.58
N LYS A 63 -5.26 -6.56 7.50
CA LYS A 63 -6.56 -7.08 7.02
C LYS A 63 -6.43 -8.52 6.56
N MET A 64 -5.39 -8.81 5.79
CA MET A 64 -5.13 -10.16 5.31
C MET A 64 -4.82 -11.12 6.45
N GLY A 65 -4.14 -10.64 7.52
CA GLY A 65 -3.79 -11.47 8.66
C GLY A 65 -4.99 -11.91 9.47
N LYS A 66 -5.99 -11.03 9.61
CA LYS A 66 -7.28 -11.38 10.23
C LYS A 66 -8.00 -12.47 9.42
N ALA A 67 -8.03 -12.35 8.10
CA ALA A 67 -8.64 -13.36 7.23
C ALA A 67 -7.89 -14.70 7.28
N ALA A 68 -6.55 -14.68 7.17
CA ALA A 68 -5.73 -15.89 7.20
C ALA A 68 -5.90 -16.70 8.48
N ARG A 69 -6.06 -16.02 9.63
CA ARG A 69 -6.31 -16.66 10.94
C ARG A 69 -7.68 -17.32 11.05
N ARG A 70 -8.63 -17.05 10.15
CA ARG A 70 -9.88 -17.82 10.07
C ARG A 70 -9.70 -19.19 9.42
N ARG A 71 -8.64 -19.37 8.62
CA ARG A 71 -8.39 -20.61 7.88
C ARG A 71 -7.23 -21.43 8.43
N PHE A 72 -6.25 -20.75 9.03
CA PHE A 72 -4.96 -21.33 9.38
C PHE A 72 -4.57 -21.00 10.81
N GLU A 73 -3.86 -21.93 11.44
CA GLU A 73 -3.15 -21.68 12.69
C GLU A 73 -2.04 -20.62 12.51
N ALA A 74 -1.65 -19.97 13.60
CA ALA A 74 -0.77 -18.80 13.56
C ALA A 74 0.53 -18.97 12.72
N PRO A 75 1.28 -20.10 12.79
CA PRO A 75 2.47 -20.29 11.96
C PRO A 75 2.15 -20.34 10.46
N GLN A 76 1.07 -21.03 10.10
CA GLN A 76 0.62 -21.18 8.72
C GLN A 76 0.05 -19.85 8.18
N ALA A 77 -0.73 -19.12 8.99
CA ALA A 77 -1.22 -17.79 8.63
C ALA A 77 -0.05 -16.83 8.32
N THR A 78 1.03 -16.90 9.10
CA THR A 78 2.24 -16.08 8.91
C THR A 78 2.98 -16.44 7.62
N ALA A 79 3.11 -17.73 7.31
CA ALA A 79 3.69 -18.20 6.04
C ALA A 79 2.85 -17.74 4.84
N TRP A 80 1.52 -17.78 4.96
CA TRP A 80 0.60 -17.28 3.94
C TRP A 80 0.74 -15.77 3.70
N LEU A 81 0.79 -14.97 4.77
CA LEU A 81 1.02 -13.52 4.66
C LEU A 81 2.36 -13.20 4.01
N THR A 82 3.41 -13.92 4.37
CA THR A 82 4.73 -13.76 3.75
C THR A 82 4.69 -14.04 2.25
N ARG A 83 4.01 -15.12 1.84
CA ARG A 83 3.83 -15.46 0.42
C ARG A 83 3.06 -14.37 -0.34
N TRP A 84 1.97 -13.88 0.23
CA TRP A 84 1.15 -12.82 -0.36
C TRP A 84 1.90 -11.51 -0.50
N ARG A 85 2.62 -11.11 0.56
CA ARG A 85 3.52 -9.95 0.55
C ARG A 85 4.50 -10.04 -0.62
N LEU A 86 5.21 -11.17 -0.73
CA LEU A 86 6.20 -11.37 -1.78
C LEU A 86 5.56 -11.33 -3.18
N ARG A 87 4.36 -11.87 -3.36
CA ARG A 87 3.68 -11.81 -4.67
C ARG A 87 3.28 -10.39 -5.05
N LEU A 88 2.65 -9.65 -4.14
CA LEU A 88 2.28 -8.25 -4.40
C LEU A 88 3.50 -7.39 -4.76
N LEU A 89 4.60 -7.59 -4.05
CA LEU A 89 5.82 -6.83 -4.31
C LEU A 89 6.48 -7.18 -5.63
N ASN A 90 6.30 -8.39 -6.17
CA ASN A 90 7.09 -8.88 -7.31
C ASN A 90 6.25 -9.20 -8.56
N LYS A 91 4.92 -9.21 -8.50
CA LYS A 91 4.04 -9.55 -9.62
C LYS A 91 2.88 -8.57 -9.72
N SER A 92 2.76 -7.92 -10.88
CA SER A 92 1.62 -7.05 -11.20
C SER A 92 0.32 -7.86 -11.24
N GLY A 93 -0.77 -7.26 -10.79
CA GLY A 93 -2.08 -7.91 -10.72
C GLY A 93 -2.18 -9.07 -9.72
N ALA A 94 -1.16 -9.31 -8.88
CA ALA A 94 -1.16 -10.43 -7.93
C ALA A 94 -2.34 -10.38 -6.95
N TRP A 95 -2.88 -9.19 -6.65
CA TRP A 95 -4.05 -9.03 -5.78
C TRP A 95 -5.28 -9.82 -6.28
N ARG A 96 -5.45 -10.02 -7.59
CA ARG A 96 -6.55 -10.83 -8.16
C ARG A 96 -6.39 -12.29 -7.83
N GLU A 97 -5.15 -12.79 -7.89
CA GLU A 97 -4.82 -14.17 -7.56
C GLU A 97 -5.01 -14.42 -6.06
N LEU A 98 -4.63 -13.44 -5.23
CA LEU A 98 -4.89 -13.46 -3.80
C LEU A 98 -6.40 -13.46 -3.50
N GLN A 99 -7.18 -12.63 -4.19
CA GLN A 99 -8.64 -12.59 -4.05
C GLN A 99 -9.28 -13.93 -4.45
N ALA A 100 -8.82 -14.54 -5.54
CA ALA A 100 -9.28 -15.86 -5.97
C ALA A 100 -8.93 -16.93 -4.93
N GLU A 101 -7.73 -16.90 -4.34
CA GLU A 101 -7.33 -17.82 -3.27
C GLU A 101 -8.22 -17.71 -2.03
N VAL A 102 -8.51 -16.49 -1.59
CA VAL A 102 -9.40 -16.25 -0.42
C VAL A 102 -10.82 -16.69 -0.73
N THR A 103 -11.32 -16.40 -1.93
CA THR A 103 -12.66 -16.84 -2.37
C THR A 103 -12.75 -18.36 -2.38
N ALA A 104 -11.71 -19.05 -2.83
CA ALA A 104 -11.64 -20.51 -2.87
C ALA A 104 -11.59 -21.17 -1.49
N TRP A 105 -11.36 -20.42 -0.40
CA TRP A 105 -11.48 -20.98 0.95
C TRP A 105 -12.91 -21.37 1.29
N GLY A 106 -13.92 -20.81 0.60
CA GLY A 106 -15.34 -21.15 0.83
C GLY A 106 -15.80 -20.84 2.25
N LEU A 107 -15.12 -19.92 2.95
CA LEU A 107 -15.48 -19.53 4.30
C LEU A 107 -16.66 -18.56 4.24
N GLU A 108 -17.84 -19.04 4.63
CA GLU A 108 -19.03 -18.23 4.75
C GLU A 108 -19.02 -17.47 6.08
N GLU A 109 -19.15 -16.15 6.01
CA GLU A 109 -19.30 -15.28 7.17
C GLU A 109 -20.68 -14.61 7.11
N PRO A 110 -21.65 -15.07 7.93
CA PRO A 110 -23.01 -14.52 7.98
C PRO A 110 -23.00 -13.00 8.16
N ARG A 111 -23.97 -12.31 7.56
CA ARG A 111 -24.02 -10.83 7.59
C ARG A 111 -24.26 -10.29 8.99
N GLU A 112 -24.88 -11.07 9.85
CA GLU A 112 -25.23 -10.76 11.24
C GLU A 112 -24.00 -10.86 12.17
N GLN A 113 -22.93 -11.51 11.71
CA GLN A 113 -21.68 -11.57 12.47
C GLN A 113 -21.00 -10.20 12.49
N LYS A 114 -20.62 -9.73 13.68
CA LYS A 114 -19.96 -8.43 13.87
C LYS A 114 -18.55 -8.37 13.24
N ASP A 115 -17.80 -9.46 13.32
CA ASP A 115 -16.42 -9.55 12.79
C ASP A 115 -16.38 -10.54 11.62
N ARG A 116 -16.21 -10.00 10.40
CA ARG A 116 -16.24 -10.74 9.13
C ARG A 116 -14.94 -10.53 8.35
N PRO A 117 -13.79 -10.97 8.90
CA PRO A 117 -12.48 -10.64 8.34
C PRO A 117 -12.22 -11.23 6.95
N VAL A 118 -12.84 -12.36 6.57
CA VAL A 118 -12.72 -12.90 5.21
C VAL A 118 -13.50 -12.01 4.23
N HIS A 119 -14.73 -11.63 4.58
CA HIS A 119 -15.53 -10.70 3.80
C HIS A 119 -14.86 -9.32 3.66
N ASP A 120 -14.31 -8.79 4.76
CA ASP A 120 -13.61 -7.51 4.79
C ASP A 120 -12.34 -7.55 3.93
N ALA A 121 -11.59 -8.66 3.97
CA ALA A 121 -10.41 -8.86 3.12
C ALA A 121 -10.77 -8.91 1.64
N LEU A 122 -11.83 -9.66 1.25
CA LEU A 122 -12.30 -9.73 -0.12
C LEU A 122 -12.79 -8.37 -0.63
N THR A 123 -13.55 -7.65 0.19
CA THR A 123 -14.03 -6.30 -0.12
C THR A 123 -12.87 -5.32 -0.28
N PHE A 124 -11.88 -5.39 0.60
CA PHE A 124 -10.68 -4.57 0.53
C PHE A 124 -9.84 -4.86 -0.73
N LEU A 125 -9.63 -6.14 -1.06
CA LEU A 125 -8.93 -6.54 -2.29
C LEU A 125 -9.65 -6.04 -3.54
N ALA A 126 -10.97 -6.18 -3.60
CA ALA A 126 -11.77 -5.70 -4.72
C ALA A 126 -11.69 -4.18 -4.88
N ASN A 127 -11.89 -3.43 -3.80
CA ASN A 127 -11.92 -1.97 -3.83
C ASN A 127 -10.53 -1.37 -4.11
N GLN A 128 -9.52 -1.78 -3.34
CA GLN A 128 -8.17 -1.19 -3.46
C GLN A 128 -7.42 -1.76 -4.68
N GLY A 129 -7.59 -3.05 -4.98
CA GLY A 129 -7.04 -3.67 -6.16
C GLY A 129 -7.67 -3.15 -7.45
N GLY A 130 -9.02 -3.04 -7.49
CA GLY A 130 -9.75 -2.46 -8.62
C GLY A 130 -9.37 -1.01 -8.90
N ALA A 131 -9.04 -0.24 -7.85
CA ALA A 131 -8.50 1.12 -7.97
C ALA A 131 -7.00 1.18 -8.34
N GLY A 132 -6.34 0.05 -8.59
CA GLY A 132 -4.91 -0.02 -8.92
C GLY A 132 -3.96 0.22 -7.75
N ARG A 133 -4.47 0.32 -6.52
CA ARG A 133 -3.70 0.72 -5.32
C ARG A 133 -2.94 -0.42 -4.66
N LEU A 134 -3.01 -1.62 -5.23
CA LEU A 134 -2.24 -2.80 -4.80
C LEU A 134 -1.17 -3.20 -5.83
N GLU A 135 -0.88 -2.33 -6.82
CA GLU A 135 0.08 -2.58 -7.89
C GLU A 135 1.53 -2.21 -7.50
N TYR A 136 2.01 -2.77 -6.38
CA TYR A 136 3.36 -2.48 -5.85
C TYR A 136 4.47 -2.87 -6.81
N ALA A 137 4.32 -3.99 -7.53
CA ALA A 137 5.32 -4.44 -8.51
C ALA A 137 5.51 -3.41 -9.64
N ILE A 138 4.42 -2.79 -10.11
CA ILE A 138 4.47 -1.73 -11.13
C ILE A 138 5.20 -0.51 -10.57
N ALA A 139 4.85 -0.07 -9.36
CA ALA A 139 5.51 1.05 -8.71
C ALA A 139 7.02 0.82 -8.49
N ARG A 140 7.43 -0.42 -8.16
CA ARG A 140 8.84 -0.80 -7.98
C ARG A 140 9.62 -0.91 -9.27
N ALA A 141 8.98 -1.23 -10.38
CA ALA A 141 9.63 -1.34 -11.68
C ALA A 141 9.95 0.03 -12.29
N LYS A 142 9.34 1.10 -11.78
CA LYS A 142 9.61 2.45 -12.27
C LYS A 142 11.03 2.88 -11.89
N PRO A 143 11.79 3.53 -12.81
CA PRO A 143 13.15 3.97 -12.52
C PRO A 143 13.12 4.98 -11.37
N THR A 144 13.82 4.70 -10.28
CA THR A 144 14.06 5.71 -9.25
C THR A 144 15.31 6.49 -9.63
N ASP A 145 15.33 7.80 -9.36
CA ASP A 145 16.46 8.71 -9.63
C ASP A 145 17.75 8.35 -8.83
N ARG A 146 17.72 7.25 -8.06
CA ARG A 146 18.90 6.73 -7.38
C ARG A 146 19.61 5.77 -8.32
N GLY A 147 20.82 6.15 -8.76
CA GLY A 147 21.79 5.30 -9.45
C GLY A 147 22.31 4.09 -8.64
N GLN A 148 21.50 3.50 -7.76
CA GLN A 148 21.79 2.27 -7.03
C GLN A 148 20.55 1.38 -7.05
N ARG A 149 20.66 0.23 -7.74
CA ARG A 149 19.67 -0.85 -7.63
C ARG A 149 19.68 -1.36 -6.17
N PRO A 150 18.55 -1.38 -5.46
CA PRO A 150 18.53 -1.92 -4.11
C PRO A 150 18.79 -3.42 -4.15
N ARG A 151 19.67 -3.94 -3.28
CA ARG A 151 19.89 -5.39 -3.15
C ARG A 151 18.67 -6.04 -2.51
N ARG A 152 18.49 -7.35 -2.73
CA ARG A 152 17.30 -8.15 -2.39
C ARG A 152 16.82 -8.05 -0.92
N GLY A 153 17.67 -7.61 0.01
CA GLY A 153 17.36 -7.39 1.44
C GLY A 153 17.00 -5.94 1.81
N ASP A 154 17.45 -4.95 1.04
CA ASP A 154 17.34 -3.52 1.39
C ASP A 154 16.01 -2.88 0.92
N LEU A 155 15.09 -3.70 0.40
CA LEU A 155 13.89 -3.23 -0.30
C LEU A 155 12.70 -2.98 0.62
N GLN A 156 12.68 -3.63 1.79
CA GLN A 156 11.77 -3.24 2.86
C GLN A 156 12.18 -1.85 3.36
N GLU A 157 13.46 -1.64 3.65
CA GLU A 157 14.01 -0.35 4.05
C GLU A 157 13.98 0.71 2.94
N SER A 158 14.09 0.36 1.65
CA SER A 158 14.03 1.37 0.57
C SER A 158 12.62 1.84 0.28
N LEU A 159 11.61 0.97 0.37
CA LEU A 159 10.21 1.42 0.33
C LEU A 159 9.91 2.18 1.60
N GLN A 160 10.32 1.66 2.76
CA GLN A 160 10.11 2.29 4.06
C GLN A 160 10.92 3.58 4.25
N CYS A 161 12.07 3.80 3.61
CA CYS A 161 12.85 5.05 3.59
C CYS A 161 12.29 6.06 2.59
N THR A 162 11.78 5.62 1.43
CA THR A 162 11.01 6.49 0.54
C THR A 162 9.70 6.91 1.22
N PHE A 163 9.12 6.05 2.07
CA PHE A 163 7.94 6.34 2.89
C PHE A 163 8.24 7.17 4.16
N GLN A 164 9.36 6.94 4.86
CA GLN A 164 9.77 7.70 6.05
C GLN A 164 10.32 9.09 5.71
N ALA A 165 10.87 9.28 4.50
CA ALA A 165 11.27 10.62 4.04
C ALA A 165 10.06 11.55 3.83
N LEU A 166 8.86 11.00 3.57
CA LEU A 166 7.59 11.73 3.47
C LEU A 166 6.80 11.77 4.79
N GLY A 167 7.31 11.15 5.85
CA GLY A 167 6.66 11.09 7.15
C GLY A 167 7.65 10.62 8.22
N ARG A 168 8.53 11.49 8.69
CA ARG A 168 9.04 11.34 10.06
C ARG A 168 7.87 11.74 10.96
N THR A 169 7.27 10.84 11.70
CA THR A 169 7.79 10.33 12.97
C THR A 169 6.95 9.09 13.31
N LEU A 170 7.57 8.00 13.78
CA LEU A 170 7.16 7.27 14.98
C LEU A 170 8.15 6.13 15.24
N GLU A 171 8.66 6.15 16.46
CA GLU A 171 9.80 5.41 16.96
C GLU A 171 9.53 3.92 17.15
N GLY A 172 10.65 3.20 17.21
CA GLY A 172 10.84 1.79 17.49
C GLY A 172 9.75 1.05 18.24
N ARG A 173 9.34 -0.08 17.67
CA ARG A 173 9.04 -1.28 18.43
C ARG A 173 9.39 -2.53 17.63
N GLN A 174 10.35 -3.28 18.17
CA GLN A 174 10.77 -4.59 17.72
C GLN A 174 9.61 -5.60 17.87
N TRP A 175 9.55 -6.57 16.96
CA TRP A 175 8.87 -7.85 17.15
C TRP A 175 9.92 -8.88 17.58
#